data_AF-A0A0S8D2X2-F1
#
_entry.id   AF-A0A0S8D2X2-F1
#
_cell.length_a   1.000
_cell.length_b   1.000
_cell.length_c   1.000
_cell.angle_alpha   90.00
_cell.angle_beta   90.00
_cell.angle_gamma   90.00
#
_symmetry.space_group_name_H-M   'P 1'
#
loop_
_entity.id
_entity.type
_entity.pdbx_description
1 polymer ?
#
loop_
_entity_poly.entity_id
_entity_poly.type
_entity_poly.pdbx_seq_one_letter_code
_entity_poly.pdbx_strand_id
1 'polypeptide(L)'
;NASFSIGLTPTAQEALDRGVALHFIVEFALIYPRWYTLYFWNKRLVELQQTYRLSFNALTRQYTLSYGVLQQTFYTLENALSVLGSLSDQPLFEESLLDEDRVYEAQLRMRLDTARLPKPLQIDALGSDDWDVSSSWFRWTIQR
;
A
#
# COMPACT_ATOMS: atom_id res chain seq x y z
N ASN A 1 16.89 -4.22 -0.83
CA ASN A 1 16.26 -3.02 -1.40
C ASN A 1 15.25 -3.45 -2.43
N ALA A 2 14.04 -3.67 -1.93
CA ALA A 2 12.89 -4.05 -2.72
C ALA A 2 11.99 -2.84 -2.87
N SER A 3 12.15 -2.05 -3.94
CA SER A 3 11.30 -0.90 -4.22
C SER A 3 10.15 -1.33 -5.13
N PHE A 4 8.89 -1.09 -4.72
CA PHE A 4 7.74 -1.26 -5.60
C PHE A 4 7.26 0.10 -6.11
N SER A 5 6.88 0.19 -7.38
CA SER A 5 6.32 1.39 -7.98
C SER A 5 4.81 1.29 -8.05
N ILE A 6 4.13 2.38 -7.66
CA ILE A 6 2.71 2.57 -7.95
C ILE A 6 2.57 3.74 -8.93
N GLY A 7 1.74 3.58 -9.95
CA GLY A 7 1.34 4.66 -10.85
C GLY A 7 -0.08 5.07 -10.54
N LEU A 8 -0.34 6.38 -10.45
CA LEU A 8 -1.72 6.88 -10.44
C LEU A 8 -2.27 6.85 -11.87
N THR A 9 -3.56 6.58 -12.00
CA THR A 9 -4.29 6.84 -13.26
C THR A 9 -4.36 8.35 -13.49
N PRO A 10 -4.53 8.80 -14.76
CA PRO A 10 -4.71 10.22 -15.05
C PRO A 10 -5.86 10.85 -14.25
N THR A 11 -6.97 10.13 -14.10
CA THR A 11 -8.15 10.56 -13.34
C THR A 11 -7.86 10.72 -11.85
N ALA A 12 -7.18 9.76 -11.23
CA ALA A 12 -6.81 9.85 -9.82
C ALA A 12 -5.82 11.00 -9.57
N GLN A 13 -4.87 11.20 -10.47
CA GLN A 13 -3.92 12.32 -10.38
C GLN A 13 -4.62 13.67 -10.53
N GLU A 14 -5.51 13.83 -11.51
CA GLU A 14 -6.27 15.07 -11.70
C GLU A 14 -7.16 15.37 -10.48
N ALA A 15 -7.80 14.35 -9.91
CA ALA A 15 -8.58 14.50 -8.69
C ALA A 15 -7.72 14.95 -7.51
N LEU A 16 -6.52 14.38 -7.36
CA LEU A 16 -5.56 14.79 -6.35
C LEU A 16 -5.17 16.26 -6.51
N ASP A 17 -4.86 16.68 -7.73
CA ASP A 17 -4.51 18.07 -8.05
C ASP A 17 -5.66 19.06 -7.76
N ARG A 18 -6.90 18.59 -7.89
CA ARG A 18 -8.12 19.33 -7.49
C ARG A 18 -8.40 19.31 -5.98
N GLY A 19 -7.52 18.71 -5.18
CA GLY A 19 -7.60 18.69 -3.72
C GLY A 19 -8.35 17.49 -3.13
N VAL A 20 -8.70 16.49 -3.95
CA VAL A 20 -9.30 15.24 -3.45
C VAL A 20 -8.21 14.43 -2.74
N ALA A 21 -8.44 14.07 -1.48
CA ALA A 21 -7.53 13.21 -0.75
C ALA A 21 -7.70 11.75 -1.21
N LEU A 22 -6.60 11.12 -1.63
CA LEU A 22 -6.54 9.72 -2.02
C LEU A 22 -6.13 8.89 -0.81
N HIS A 23 -6.92 7.87 -0.50
CA HIS A 23 -6.65 6.94 0.59
C HIS A 23 -6.12 5.63 0.03
N PHE A 24 -4.91 5.25 0.40
CA PHE A 24 -4.30 3.99 0.01
C PHE A 24 -4.34 3.00 1.16
N ILE A 25 -4.66 1.76 0.86
CA ILE A 25 -4.57 0.64 1.78
C ILE A 25 -3.35 -0.18 1.36
N VAL A 26 -2.43 -0.35 2.30
CA VAL A 26 -1.29 -1.27 2.19
C VAL A 26 -1.65 -2.53 2.96
N GLU A 27 -1.74 -3.64 2.24
CA GLU A 27 -2.06 -4.97 2.75
C GLU A 27 -0.76 -5.77 2.78
N PHE A 28 -0.33 -6.17 3.97
CA PHE A 28 0.82 -7.03 4.21
C PHE A 28 0.36 -8.37 4.76
N ALA A 29 0.85 -9.46 4.18
CA ALA A 29 0.58 -10.81 4.64
C ALA A 29 1.88 -11.60 4.77
N LEU A 30 2.11 -12.21 5.93
CA LEU A 30 3.19 -13.16 6.13
C LEU A 30 2.63 -14.58 6.08
N ILE A 31 3.13 -15.36 5.13
CA ILE A 31 2.70 -16.73 4.87
C ILE A 31 3.85 -17.66 5.19
N TYR A 32 3.53 -18.78 5.83
CA TYR A 32 4.49 -19.85 6.05
C TYR A 32 4.29 -20.97 5.02
N PRO A 33 5.25 -21.22 4.11
CA PRO A 33 5.18 -22.31 3.15
C PRO A 33 5.48 -23.65 3.85
N ARG A 34 4.45 -24.36 4.31
CA ARG A 34 4.61 -25.77 4.74
C ARG A 34 4.77 -26.65 3.50
N TRP A 35 5.95 -27.23 3.30
CA TRP A 35 6.30 -28.01 2.10
C TRP A 35 6.02 -29.52 2.18
N TYR A 36 5.54 -30.09 3.29
CA TYR A 36 5.30 -31.54 3.33
C TYR A 36 4.22 -31.99 4.33
N THR A 37 2.96 -32.10 3.87
CA THR A 37 1.91 -33.10 4.19
C THR A 37 0.48 -32.51 4.07
N LEU A 38 -0.19 -32.87 2.97
CA LEU A 38 -1.64 -33.10 2.85
C LEU A 38 -2.68 -31.99 3.18
N TYR A 39 -2.32 -30.72 3.37
CA TYR A 39 -3.30 -29.64 3.57
C TYR A 39 -3.01 -28.39 2.71
N PHE A 40 -3.91 -28.08 1.77
CA PHE A 40 -3.87 -26.93 0.86
C PHE A 40 -4.27 -25.60 1.53
N TRP A 41 -3.81 -25.33 2.75
CA TRP A 41 -4.08 -24.06 3.43
C TRP A 41 -2.78 -23.36 3.78
N ASN A 42 -2.41 -22.41 2.93
CA ASN A 42 -1.47 -21.34 3.30
C ASN A 42 -2.07 -20.63 4.52
N LYS A 43 -1.57 -20.96 5.71
CA LYS A 43 -1.98 -20.28 6.93
C LYS A 43 -1.29 -18.91 6.93
N ARG A 44 -2.07 -17.85 6.71
CA ARG A 44 -1.62 -16.47 6.91
C ARG A 44 -1.35 -16.31 8.40
N LEU A 45 -0.10 -16.06 8.76
CA LEU A 45 0.32 -15.93 10.15
C LEU A 45 0.11 -14.52 10.68
N VAL A 46 0.35 -13.55 9.80
CA VAL A 46 0.21 -12.13 10.10
C VAL A 46 -0.49 -11.49 8.92
N GLU A 47 -1.56 -10.76 9.19
CA GLU A 47 -2.19 -9.83 8.26
C GLU A 47 -2.14 -8.45 8.88
N LEU A 48 -1.55 -7.50 8.17
CA LEU A 48 -1.48 -6.11 8.60
C LEU A 48 -2.06 -5.24 7.50
N GLN A 49 -2.90 -4.31 7.91
CA GLN A 49 -3.51 -3.35 7.01
C GLN A 49 -3.23 -1.94 7.51
N GLN A 50 -2.49 -1.17 6.71
CA GLN A 50 -2.16 0.22 7.03
C GLN A 50 -2.82 1.14 6.01
N THR A 51 -3.50 2.18 6.49
CA THR A 51 -4.08 3.21 5.61
C THR A 51 -3.19 4.43 5.56
N TYR A 52 -2.88 4.86 4.34
CA TYR A 52 -2.15 6.08 4.02
C TYR A 52 -3.11 7.07 3.37
N ARG A 53 -2.90 8.36 3.65
CA ARG A 53 -3.65 9.44 3.01
C ARG A 53 -2.66 10.34 2.28
N LEU A 54 -2.85 10.45 0.98
CA LEU A 54 -2.15 11.38 0.10
C LEU A 54 -3.10 12.53 -0.24
N SER A 55 -2.65 13.76 -0.02
CA SER A 55 -3.41 14.96 -0.36
C SER A 55 -2.50 16.03 -0.94
N PHE A 56 -3.00 16.80 -1.90
CA PHE A 56 -2.29 17.94 -2.45
C PHE A 56 -2.85 19.24 -1.90
N ASN A 57 -1.95 20.13 -1.46
CA ASN A 57 -2.29 21.48 -1.05
C ASN A 57 -1.97 22.44 -2.20
N ALA A 58 -3.00 22.96 -2.86
CA ALA A 58 -2.85 23.86 -4.00
C ALA A 58 -2.21 25.23 -3.63
N LEU A 59 -2.36 25.69 -2.38
CA LEU A 59 -1.79 26.95 -1.92
C LEU A 59 -0.28 26.84 -1.75
N THR A 60 0.19 25.77 -1.10
CA THR A 60 1.63 25.56 -0.88
C THR A 60 2.31 24.76 -1.99
N ARG A 61 1.52 24.18 -2.92
CA ARG A 61 1.95 23.25 -3.98
C ARG A 61 2.75 22.07 -3.43
N GLN A 62 2.27 21.51 -2.33
CA GLN A 62 2.92 20.40 -1.66
C GLN A 62 2.00 19.20 -1.56
N TYR A 63 2.59 18.03 -1.75
CA TYR A 63 1.97 16.75 -1.48
C TYR A 63 2.20 16.40 -0.02
N THR A 64 1.14 16.03 0.68
CA THR A 64 1.20 15.59 2.07
C THR A 64 0.80 14.13 2.13
N LEU A 65 1.70 13.30 2.65
CA LEU A 65 1.45 11.90 2.97
C LEU A 65 1.28 11.77 4.48
N SER A 66 0.21 11.13 4.93
CA SER A 66 -0.07 10.92 6.35
C SER A 66 -0.49 9.48 6.64
N TYR A 67 -0.02 8.95 7.77
CA TYR A 67 -0.44 7.67 8.33
C TYR A 67 -0.35 7.70 9.85
N GLY A 68 -1.46 7.39 10.53
CA GLY A 68 -1.53 7.53 11.99
C GLY A 68 -1.17 8.94 12.45
N VAL A 69 -0.12 9.07 13.25
CA VAL A 69 0.42 10.35 13.76
C VAL A 69 1.52 10.94 12.88
N LEU A 70 2.02 10.18 11.89
CA LEU A 70 3.12 10.60 11.04
C LEU A 70 2.59 11.33 9.81
N GLN A 71 3.22 12.45 9.51
CA GLN A 71 2.90 13.28 8.36
C GLN A 71 4.21 13.75 7.72
N GLN A 72 4.32 13.58 6.41
CA GLN A 72 5.47 13.99 5.62
C GLN A 72 5.00 14.79 4.41
N THR A 73 5.76 15.81 4.05
CA THR A 73 5.45 16.72 2.93
C THR A 73 6.49 16.62 1.83
N PHE A 74 6.06 16.67 0.58
CA PHE A 74 6.87 16.51 -0.61
C PHE A 74 6.56 17.59 -1.64
N TYR A 75 7.56 17.96 -2.44
CA TYR A 75 7.39 18.92 -3.54
C TYR A 75 6.97 18.27 -4.86
N THR A 76 7.18 16.96 -5.00
CA THR A 76 6.81 16.19 -6.20
C THR A 76 5.97 14.97 -5.82
N LEU A 77 5.04 14.60 -6.70
CA LEU A 77 4.22 13.40 -6.54
C LEU A 77 5.10 12.14 -6.51
N GLU A 78 6.11 12.08 -7.38
CA GLU A 78 7.05 10.96 -7.48
C GLU A 78 7.76 10.68 -6.15
N ASN A 79 8.17 11.72 -5.41
CA ASN A 79 8.82 11.54 -4.11
C ASN A 79 7.83 10.98 -3.08
N ALA A 80 6.58 11.46 -3.08
CA ALA A 80 5.54 10.95 -2.19
C ALA A 80 5.20 9.48 -2.49
N LEU A 81 5.09 9.11 -3.77
CA LEU A 81 4.85 7.73 -4.20
C LEU A 81 6.06 6.82 -3.95
N SER A 82 7.27 7.33 -4.06
CA SER A 82 8.50 6.58 -3.77
C SER A 82 8.58 6.19 -2.30
N VAL A 83 8.22 7.11 -1.39
CA VAL A 83 8.15 6.80 0.05
C VAL A 83 7.09 5.75 0.34
N LEU A 84 5.92 5.84 -0.31
CA LEU A 84 4.90 4.77 -0.24
C LEU A 84 5.46 3.43 -0.74
N GLY A 85 6.24 3.45 -1.82
CA GLY A 85 6.89 2.29 -2.44
C GLY A 85 8.09 1.71 -1.68
N SER A 86 8.66 2.44 -0.72
CA SER A 86 9.79 1.99 0.11
C SER A 86 9.37 1.34 1.43
N LEU A 87 8.07 1.34 1.76
CA LEU A 87 7.55 0.74 2.99
C LEU A 87 7.77 -0.79 3.08
N SER A 88 8.11 -1.44 1.97
CA SER A 88 8.54 -2.84 1.90
C SER A 88 9.84 -3.15 2.64
N ASP A 89 10.73 -2.16 2.82
CA ASP A 89 12.02 -2.35 3.48
C ASP A 89 11.94 -2.12 5.02
N GLN A 90 10.79 -1.71 5.57
CA GLN A 90 10.58 -1.62 7.02
C GLN A 90 9.84 -2.85 7.56
N PRO A 91 10.28 -3.45 8.68
CA PRO A 91 9.55 -4.52 9.31
C PRO A 91 8.21 -3.98 9.81
N LEU A 92 7.14 -4.26 9.07
CA LEU A 92 5.76 -3.95 9.48
C LEU A 92 5.30 -4.85 10.63
N PHE A 93 6.08 -5.86 10.99
CA PHE A 93 5.78 -6.89 11.99
C PHE A 93 6.95 -7.06 12.97
N GLU A 94 6.68 -7.58 14.16
CA GLU A 94 7.72 -7.91 15.12
C GLU A 94 8.49 -9.18 14.72
N GLU A 95 9.82 -9.13 14.72
CA GLU A 95 10.67 -10.31 14.47
C GLU A 95 10.46 -11.45 15.47
N SER A 96 9.87 -11.15 16.64
CA SER A 96 9.46 -12.12 17.66
C SER A 96 8.46 -13.17 17.13
N LEU A 97 7.76 -12.84 16.05
CA LEU A 97 6.80 -13.74 15.38
C LEU A 97 7.47 -14.74 14.44
N LEU A 98 8.78 -14.59 14.18
CA LEU A 98 9.56 -15.48 13.33
C LEU A 98 10.22 -16.57 14.17
N ASP A 99 9.96 -17.83 13.82
CA ASP A 99 10.70 -18.96 14.37
C ASP A 99 12.10 -19.03 13.74
N GLU A 100 13.09 -19.42 14.55
CA GLU A 100 14.45 -19.71 14.08
C GLU A 100 14.42 -20.88 13.09
N ASP A 101 15.29 -20.84 12.08
CA ASP A 101 15.39 -21.82 10.97
C ASP A 101 14.14 -21.94 10.07
N ARG A 102 13.26 -20.93 10.04
CA ARG A 102 12.08 -20.92 9.17
C ARG A 102 12.13 -19.85 8.09
N VAL A 103 11.71 -20.24 6.89
CA VAL A 103 11.53 -19.36 5.74
C VAL A 103 10.07 -18.95 5.65
N TYR A 104 9.81 -17.66 5.61
CA TYR A 104 8.48 -17.09 5.43
C TYR A 104 8.39 -16.38 4.08
N GLU A 105 7.23 -16.44 3.44
CA GLU A 105 6.90 -15.64 2.26
C GLU A 105 6.13 -14.41 2.73
N ALA A 106 6.73 -13.24 2.58
CA ALA A 106 6.06 -11.97 2.77
C ALA A 106 5.41 -11.53 1.46
N GLN A 107 4.16 -11.09 1.53
CA GLN A 107 3.39 -10.56 0.43
C GLN A 107 2.91 -9.15 0.80
N LEU A 108 3.09 -8.21 -0.11
CA LEU A 108 2.64 -6.84 0.05
C LEU A 108 1.85 -6.40 -1.19
N ARG A 109 0.74 -5.72 -0.97
CA ARG A 109 -0.01 -5.05 -2.03
C ARG A 109 -0.49 -3.70 -1.55
N MET A 110 -0.49 -2.72 -2.44
CA MET A 110 -1.10 -1.44 -2.21
C MET A 110 -2.25 -1.22 -3.18
N ARG A 111 -3.33 -0.61 -2.71
CA ARG A 111 -4.48 -0.24 -3.54
C ARG A 111 -5.16 1.02 -3.05
N LEU A 112 -5.79 1.74 -3.96
CA LEU A 112 -6.66 2.85 -3.62
C LEU A 112 -7.95 2.34 -2.98
N ASP A 113 -8.35 2.98 -1.89
CA ASP A 113 -9.63 2.76 -1.23
C ASP A 113 -10.71 3.62 -1.87
N THR A 114 -11.34 3.07 -2.90
CA THR A 114 -12.43 3.74 -3.62
C THR A 114 -13.64 4.01 -2.72
N ALA A 115 -13.81 3.26 -1.62
CA ALA A 115 -14.88 3.48 -0.66
C ALA A 115 -14.70 4.78 0.17
N ARG A 116 -13.49 5.32 0.23
CA ARG A 116 -13.17 6.60 0.89
C ARG A 116 -13.19 7.81 -0.03
N LEU A 117 -13.44 7.61 -1.33
CA LEU A 117 -13.63 8.73 -2.25
C LEU A 117 -14.88 9.53 -1.89
N PRO A 118 -14.97 10.82 -2.25
CA PRO A 118 -16.21 11.58 -2.20
C PRO A 118 -17.36 10.83 -2.88
N LYS A 119 -18.57 10.93 -2.32
CA LYS A 119 -19.76 10.18 -2.81
C LYS A 119 -20.01 10.28 -4.32
N PRO A 120 -19.84 11.44 -4.99
CA PRO A 120 -19.98 11.53 -6.43
C PRO A 120 -18.97 10.64 -7.18
N LEU A 121 -17.72 10.59 -6.70
CA LEU A 121 -16.64 9.81 -7.31
C LEU A 121 -16.75 8.32 -7.01
N GLN A 122 -17.41 7.92 -5.91
CA GLN A 122 -17.71 6.51 -5.65
C GLN A 122 -18.60 5.92 -6.73
N ILE A 123 -19.54 6.69 -7.29
CA ILE A 123 -20.44 6.23 -8.35
C ILE A 123 -19.67 6.04 -9.65
N ASP A 124 -18.76 6.97 -9.95
CA ASP A 124 -17.88 6.91 -11.12
C ASP A 124 -16.94 5.68 -11.08
N ALA A 125 -16.37 5.39 -9.90
CA ALA A 125 -15.52 4.22 -9.66
C ALA A 125 -16.22 2.86 -9.81
N LEU A 126 -17.57 2.81 -9.84
CA LEU A 126 -18.30 1.55 -10.08
C LEU A 126 -18.40 1.21 -11.58
N GLY A 127 -18.29 2.22 -12.45
CA GLY A 127 -18.49 2.09 -13.89
C GLY A 127 -17.21 2.18 -14.72
N SER A 128 -16.08 2.51 -14.12
CA SER A 128 -14.81 2.72 -14.82
C SER A 128 -13.60 2.23 -14.01
N ASP A 129 -12.59 1.74 -14.72
CA ASP A 129 -11.27 1.38 -14.19
C ASP A 129 -10.40 2.62 -13.91
N ASP A 130 -10.92 3.83 -14.17
CA ASP A 130 -10.25 5.11 -13.90
C ASP A 130 -9.80 5.26 -12.44
N TRP A 131 -10.44 4.55 -11.52
CA TRP A 131 -10.14 4.53 -10.10
C TRP A 131 -9.45 3.24 -9.62
N ASP A 132 -9.18 2.29 -10.53
CA ASP A 132 -8.38 1.09 -10.22
C ASP A 132 -6.89 1.43 -10.18
N VAL A 133 -6.49 2.04 -9.06
CA VAL A 133 -5.09 2.29 -8.75
C VAL A 133 -4.64 1.22 -7.77
N SER A 134 -3.95 0.20 -8.27
CA SER A 134 -3.35 -0.82 -7.42
C SER A 134 -1.96 -1.24 -7.90
N SER A 135 -1.12 -1.68 -6.95
CA SER A 135 0.16 -2.28 -7.26
C SER A 135 0.00 -3.78 -7.51
N SER A 136 0.95 -4.34 -8.26
CA SER A 136 1.16 -5.79 -8.27
C SER A 136 1.50 -6.30 -6.87
N TRP A 137 1.21 -7.59 -6.62
CA TRP A 137 1.69 -8.26 -5.41
C TRP A 137 3.21 -8.32 -5.42
N PHE A 138 3.83 -7.66 -4.45
CA PHE A 138 5.25 -7.79 -4.20
C PHE A 138 5.49 -8.94 -3.23
N ARG A 139 6.46 -9.80 -3.53
CA ARG A 139 6.73 -11.01 -2.73
C ARG A 139 8.21 -11.19 -2.49
N TRP A 140 8.58 -11.52 -1.27
CA TRP A 140 9.96 -11.81 -0.90
C TRP A 140 10.02 -12.83 0.24
N THR A 141 11.16 -13.47 0.40
CA THR A 141 11.38 -14.42 1.49
C THR A 141 12.07 -13.75 2.66
N ILE A 142 11.60 -14.04 3.87
CA ILE A 142 12.18 -13.58 5.13
C ILE A 142 12.67 -14.80 5.90
N GLN A 143 13.87 -14.71 6.44
CA GLN A 143 14.50 -15.71 7.31
C GLN A 143 15.11 -14.97 8.50
N ARG A 144 14.98 -15.56 9.69
CA ARG A 144 15.61 -15.05 10.91
C ARG A 144 17.07 -15.49 10.99
#